data_AF-A0A969XKV7-F1
#
_entry.id   AF-A0A969XKV7-F1
#
_cell.length_a   1.000
_cell.length_b   1.000
_cell.length_c   1.000
_cell.angle_alpha   90.00
_cell.angle_beta   90.00
_cell.angle_gamma   90.00
#
_symmetry.space_group_name_H-M   'P 1'
#
loop_
_entity.id
_entity.type
_entity.pdbx_description
1 polymer ?
#
loop_
_entity_poly.entity_id
_entity_poly.type
_entity_poly.pdbx_seq_one_letter_code
_entity_poly.pdbx_strand_id
1 'polypeptide(L)' 'MELYGFAALTPEQLARVQETERETGTRLLVLRALEIAPDNLTTDQLEALQRLEGELGNIILAVE' A
#
# COMPACT_ATOMS: atom_id res chain seq x y z
N MET A 1 -10.77 5.23 -2.73
CA MET A 1 -10.09 4.40 -1.73
C MET A 1 -8.63 4.78 -1.77
N GLU A 2 -8.07 5.28 -0.68
CA GLU A 2 -6.66 5.66 -0.62
C GLU A 2 -5.84 4.42 -0.27
N LEU A 3 -4.86 4.07 -1.10
CA LEU A 3 -3.94 2.98 -0.82
C LEU A 3 -2.67 3.50 -0.18
N TYR A 4 -2.16 2.75 0.79
CA TYR A 4 -0.99 3.10 1.56
C TYR A 4 -0.02 1.92 1.61
N GLY A 5 1.27 2.20 1.42
CA GLY A 5 2.36 1.24 1.56
C GLY A 5 3.34 1.65 2.66
N PHE A 6 4.23 0.75 3.07
CA PHE A 6 5.31 1.13 3.99
C PHE A 6 6.18 2.24 3.39
N ALA A 7 6.38 3.30 4.16
CA ALA A 7 7.26 4.39 3.78
C ALA A 7 8.73 3.95 3.90
N ALA A 8 9.51 4.16 2.84
CA ALA A 8 10.95 4.04 2.91
C ALA A 8 11.52 5.39 3.37
N LEU A 9 11.76 5.52 4.68
CA LEU A 9 12.27 6.74 5.27
C LEU A 9 13.78 6.86 5.08
N THR A 10 14.25 8.07 4.80
CA THR A 10 15.68 8.38 4.93
C THR A 10 16.11 8.36 6.40
N PRO A 11 17.41 8.24 6.72
CA PRO A 11 17.89 8.29 8.10
C PRO A 11 17.46 9.57 8.85
N GLU A 12 17.46 10.71 8.18
CA GLU A 12 17.02 12.00 8.76
C GLU A 12 15.52 12.00 9.08
N GLN A 13 14.69 11.49 8.17
CA GLN A 13 13.24 11.36 8.38
C GLN A 13 12.93 10.38 9.51
N LEU A 14 13.64 9.25 9.56
CA LEU A 14 13.49 8.26 10.63
C LEU A 14 13.88 8.87 11.99
N ALA A 15 14.98 9.62 12.06
CA ALA A 15 15.40 10.30 13.29
C ALA A 15 14.32 11.27 13.79
N ARG A 16 13.67 12.01 12.88
CA ARG A 16 12.58 12.92 13.23
C ARG A 16 11.35 12.18 13.77
N VAL A 17 10.96 11.06 13.14
CA VAL A 17 9.85 10.22 13.61
C VAL A 17 10.14 9.71 15.03
N GLN A 18 11.35 9.20 15.27
CA GLN A 18 11.75 8.68 16.59
C GLN A 18 11.82 9.77 17.67
N GLU A 19 12.18 10.99 17.30
CA GLU A 19 12.12 12.15 18.21
C GLU A 19 10.67 12.44 18.61
N THR A 20 9.75 12.49 17.63
CA THR A 20 8.33 12.66 17.91
C THR A 20 7.74 11.51 18.75
N GLU A 21 8.15 10.26 18.52
CA GLU A 21 7.75 9.13 19.38
C GLU A 21 8.19 9.33 20.83
N ARG A 22 9.41 9.86 21.05
CA ARG A 22 9.94 10.15 22.38
C ARG A 22 9.20 11.31 23.06
N GLU A 23 8.89 12.37 22.32
CA GLU A 23 8.16 13.54 22.83
C GLU A 23 6.71 13.22 23.21
N THR A 24 6.04 12.39 22.40
CA THR A 24 4.62 12.07 22.56
C THR A 24 4.36 10.80 23.37
N GLY A 25 5.39 9.96 23.57
CA GLY A 25 5.26 8.65 24.22
C GLY A 25 4.45 7.63 23.40
N THR A 26 4.18 7.91 22.12
CA THR A 26 3.34 7.08 21.25
C THR A 26 4.13 6.53 20.08
N ARG A 27 3.93 5.25 19.74
CA ARG A 27 4.53 4.63 18.55
C ARG A 27 3.82 5.07 17.28
N LEU A 28 4.59 5.40 16.25
CA LEU A 28 4.08 5.91 14.98
C LEU A 28 4.33 4.89 13.86
N LEU A 29 3.27 4.59 13.12
CA LEU A 29 3.36 3.85 11.85
C LEU A 29 3.37 4.86 10.70
N VAL A 30 4.45 4.86 9.93
CA VAL A 30 4.57 5.78 8.79
C VAL A 30 4.28 5.04 7.50
N LEU A 31 3.21 5.46 6.82
CA LEU A 31 2.81 4.94 5.53
C LEU A 31 2.98 6.03 4.48
N ARG A 32 3.35 5.62 3.26
CA ARG A 32 3.28 6.49 2.08
C ARG A 32 1.96 6.27 1.38
N ALA A 33 1.31 7.36 0.97
CA ALA A 33 0.22 7.27 0.02
C ALA A 33 0.76 6.74 -1.32
N LEU A 34 0.02 5.84 -1.94
CA LEU A 34 0.30 5.35 -3.28
C LEU A 34 -0.65 6.03 -4.25
N GLU A 35 -0.09 6.76 -5.21
CA GLU A 35 -0.83 7.18 -6.39
C GLU A 35 -0.89 5.98 -7.33
N ILE A 36 -2.10 5.43 -7.48
CA ILE A 36 -2.37 4.25 -8.29
C ILE A 36 -3.47 4.58 -9.29
N ALA A 37 -3.27 4.16 -10.54
CA ALA A 37 -4.27 4.27 -11.60
C ALA A 37 -4.82 2.88 -11.94
N PRO A 38 -6.06 2.75 -12.45
CA PRO A 38 -6.56 1.47 -12.94
C PRO A 38 -5.65 0.95 -14.07
N ASP A 39 -5.27 -0.32 -13.97
CA ASP A 39 -4.49 -0.98 -15.02
C ASP A 39 -5.40 -1.42 -16.19
N ASN A 40 -4.87 -1.33 -17.41
CA ASN A 40 -5.55 -1.80 -18.61
C ASN A 40 -5.21 -3.27 -18.87
N LEU A 41 -5.97 -4.15 -18.25
CA LEU A 41 -5.80 -5.59 -18.42
C LEU A 41 -6.34 -6.11 -19.76
N THR A 42 -5.63 -7.09 -20.31
CA THR A 42 -6.14 -7.93 -21.42
C THR A 42 -7.21 -8.91 -20.92
N THR A 43 -8.00 -9.48 -21.84
CA THR A 43 -9.03 -10.48 -21.52
C THR A 43 -8.46 -11.68 -20.77
N ASP A 44 -7.32 -12.23 -21.21
CA ASP A 44 -6.68 -13.38 -20.58
C ASP A 44 -6.26 -13.08 -19.13
N GLN A 45 -5.78 -11.85 -18.87
CA GLN A 45 -5.42 -11.39 -17.52
C GLN A 45 -6.65 -11.22 -16.64
N LEU A 46 -7.76 -10.71 -17.17
CA LEU A 46 -9.02 -10.60 -16.44
C LEU A 46 -9.57 -11.97 -16.05
N GLU A 47 -9.55 -12.96 -16.95
CA GLU A 47 -9.99 -14.33 -16.65
C GLU A 47 -9.10 -15.01 -15.60
N ALA A 48 -7.79 -14.74 -15.61
CA ALA A 48 -6.89 -15.20 -14.56
C ALA A 48 -7.20 -14.53 -13.21
N LEU A 49 -7.47 -13.23 -13.21
CA LEU A 49 -7.82 -12.48 -12.00
C LEU A 49 -9.10 -13.01 -11.37
N GLN A 50 -10.16 -13.22 -12.17
CA GLN A 50 -11.44 -13.74 -11.69
C GLN A 50 -11.33 -15.14 -11.08
N ARG A 51 -10.49 -16.01 -11.66
CA ARG A 51 -10.21 -17.32 -11.05
C ARG A 51 -9.55 -17.16 -9.68
N LEU A 52 -8.55 -16.27 -9.58
CA LEU A 52 -7.86 -16.00 -8.33
C LEU A 52 -8.79 -15.38 -7.27
N GLU A 53 -9.69 -14.49 -7.66
CA GLU A 53 -10.72 -13.95 -6.78
C GLU A 53 -11.61 -15.07 -6.21
N GLY A 54 -12.01 -16.02 -7.05
CA GLY A 54 -12.77 -17.20 -6.64
C GLY A 54 -12.02 -18.10 -5.67
N GLU A 55 -10.72 -18.30 -5.88
CA GLU A 55 -9.85 -19.10 -5.00
C GLU A 55 -9.64 -18.44 -3.63
N LEU A 56 -9.47 -17.12 -3.60
CA LEU A 56 -9.16 -16.37 -2.38
C LEU A 56 -10.41 -15.88 -1.62
N GLY A 57 -11.57 -15.85 -2.28
CA GLY A 57 -12.80 -15.26 -1.72
C GLY A 57 -12.71 -13.75 -1.52
N ASN A 58 -11.83 -13.07 -2.26
CA ASN A 58 -11.58 -11.64 -2.17
C ASN A 58 -11.77 -10.98 -3.54
N ILE A 59 -12.14 -9.70 -3.54
CA ILE A 59 -12.13 -8.86 -4.76
C ILE A 59 -10.71 -8.32 -4.94
N ILE A 60 -10.18 -8.44 -6.15
CA ILE A 60 -8.84 -8.00 -6.52
C ILE A 60 -8.96 -6.88 -7.54
N LEU A 61 -8.28 -5.77 -7.28
CA LEU A 61 -8.23 -4.62 -8.17
C LEU A 61 -6.83 -4.53 -8.76
N ALA A 62 -6.75 -4.55 -10.10
CA ALA A 62 -5.51 -4.31 -10.81
C ALA A 62 -5.26 -2.82 -10.96
N VAL A 63 -4.04 -2.41 -10.59
CA VAL A 63 -3.61 -1.01 -10.55
C VAL A 63 -2.17 -0.90 -11.03
N GLU A 64 -1.85 0.21 -11.72
CA GLU A 64 -0.49 0.61 -12.12
C GLU A 64 0.31 1.20 -10.96
#